data_AF-A0ABD0WF60-F1
#
_entry.id   AF-A0ABD0WF60-F1
#
_cell.length_a   1.000
_cell.length_b   1.000
_cell.length_c   1.000
_cell.angle_alpha   90.00
_cell.angle_beta   90.00
_cell.angle_gamma   90.00
#
_symmetry.space_group_name_H-M   'P 1'
#
loop_
_entity.id
_entity.type
_entity.pdbx_description
1 polymer ?
#
loop_
_entity_poly.entity_id
_entity_poly.type
_entity_poly.pdbx_seq_one_letter_code
_entity_poly.pdbx_strand_id
1 'polypeptide(L)'
;MTGTLNVTITRTYNQRVLSSVLLSHDDCEVFLDQPCCRALYRFVAENDGELSFKEGDLIILTNQIDDNWYEGMISGESGFFPISYVNVLVPLPQ
;
A
#
# COMPACT_ATOMS: atom_id res chain seq x y z
N MET A 1 -32.82 2.31 30.76
CA MET A 1 -32.33 2.30 29.36
C MET A 1 -31.67 3.63 29.08
N THR A 2 -30.38 3.77 29.39
CA THR A 2 -29.53 4.89 28.93
C THR A 2 -28.08 4.41 29.02
N GLY A 3 -27.55 3.87 27.94
CA GLY A 3 -26.14 3.57 27.81
C GLY A 3 -25.45 4.73 27.12
N THR A 4 -24.79 5.60 27.86
CA THR A 4 -23.94 6.66 27.32
C THR A 4 -22.60 6.03 26.93
N LEU A 5 -22.30 5.98 25.62
CA LEU A 5 -21.00 5.56 25.13
C LEU A 5 -20.01 6.72 25.27
N ASN A 6 -19.17 6.67 26.29
CA ASN A 6 -18.05 7.58 26.46
C ASN A 6 -16.89 7.10 25.57
N VAL A 7 -16.83 7.57 24.33
CA VAL A 7 -15.62 7.38 23.52
C VAL A 7 -14.63 8.47 23.92
N THR A 8 -13.68 8.10 24.79
CA THR A 8 -12.48 8.89 25.08
C THR A 8 -11.62 8.93 23.82
N ILE A 9 -11.82 9.94 22.98
CA ILE A 9 -10.90 10.19 21.85
C ILE A 9 -9.69 10.93 22.41
N THR A 10 -8.65 10.16 22.66
CA THR A 10 -7.30 10.63 23.00
C THR A 10 -6.86 11.65 21.94
N ARG A 11 -6.41 12.84 22.38
CA ARG A 11 -5.65 13.78 21.55
C ARG A 11 -4.59 13.00 20.75
N THR A 12 -4.34 13.36 19.48
CA THR A 12 -3.00 13.73 18.93
C THR A 12 -3.06 14.02 17.41
N TYR A 13 -2.64 15.25 17.06
CA TYR A 13 -1.93 15.71 15.85
C TYR A 13 -2.55 15.57 14.43
N ASN A 14 -2.79 16.73 13.80
CA ASN A 14 -2.93 16.95 12.34
C ASN A 14 -4.09 16.29 11.57
N GLN A 15 -5.33 16.63 11.91
CA GLN A 15 -6.45 16.87 10.97
C GLN A 15 -6.59 16.00 9.69
N ARG A 16 -6.26 14.71 9.70
CA ARG A 16 -6.65 13.76 8.63
C ARG A 16 -7.72 12.80 9.14
N VAL A 17 -8.94 13.32 9.18
CA VAL A 17 -10.14 12.50 9.01
C VAL A 17 -10.28 12.21 7.52
N LEU A 18 -9.89 11.02 7.07
CA LEU A 18 -10.34 10.44 5.80
C LEU A 18 -10.85 9.04 6.13
N SER A 19 -12.12 8.97 6.55
CA SER A 19 -13.22 8.56 5.67
C SER A 19 -13.28 7.04 5.52
N SER A 20 -13.91 6.44 6.51
CA SER A 20 -14.69 5.21 6.44
C SER A 20 -15.64 5.20 5.23
N VAL A 21 -15.15 4.91 4.03
CA VAL A 21 -16.01 4.57 2.89
C VAL A 21 -16.16 3.05 2.88
N LEU A 22 -17.27 2.60 3.45
CA LEU A 22 -17.78 1.23 3.35
C LEU A 22 -17.91 0.80 1.88
N LEU A 23 -17.08 -0.14 1.43
CA LEU A 23 -17.46 -1.09 0.38
C LEU A 23 -16.94 -2.47 0.79
N SER A 24 -17.86 -3.28 1.31
CA SER A 24 -17.71 -4.71 1.48
C SER A 24 -17.92 -5.41 0.14
N HIS A 25 -17.02 -6.32 -0.22
CA HIS A 25 -17.21 -7.70 -0.68
C HIS A 25 -15.98 -8.09 -1.51
N ASP A 26 -15.11 -8.86 -0.85
CA ASP A 26 -13.95 -9.57 -1.40
C ASP A 26 -12.71 -8.71 -1.73
N ASP A 27 -11.59 -9.10 -1.11
CA ASP A 27 -10.20 -8.66 -1.28
C ASP A 27 -9.73 -7.33 -0.64
N CYS A 28 -8.89 -7.53 0.39
CA CYS A 28 -7.88 -6.62 0.94
C CYS A 28 -8.34 -5.23 1.40
N GLU A 29 -8.57 -5.10 2.71
CA GLU A 29 -8.62 -3.82 3.42
C GLU A 29 -7.42 -2.93 3.03
N VAL A 30 -7.70 -1.90 2.24
CA VAL A 30 -6.69 -0.94 1.78
C VAL A 30 -6.27 -0.10 2.98
N PHE A 31 -5.12 -0.42 3.54
CA PHE A 31 -4.44 0.37 4.56
C PHE A 31 -4.12 1.76 3.98
N LEU A 32 -5.02 2.72 4.22
CA LEU A 32 -4.97 4.09 3.71
C LEU A 32 -3.74 4.91 4.15
N ASP A 33 -2.81 4.31 4.91
CA ASP A 33 -1.58 4.95 5.40
C ASP A 33 -0.31 4.12 5.11
N GLN A 34 -0.42 2.94 4.49
CA GLN A 34 0.78 2.15 4.20
C GLN A 34 1.46 2.63 2.91
N PRO A 35 2.80 2.64 2.85
CA PRO A 35 3.54 2.90 1.63
C PRO A 35 3.07 1.97 0.50
N CYS A 36 2.73 2.55 -0.65
CA CYS A 36 2.23 1.80 -1.79
C CYS A 36 2.45 2.54 -3.11
N CYS A 37 2.42 1.78 -4.18
CA CYS A 37 2.49 2.28 -5.54
C CYS A 37 1.47 1.58 -6.43
N ARG A 38 1.19 2.21 -7.58
CA ARG A 38 0.40 1.62 -8.65
C ARG A 38 1.31 1.27 -9.82
N ALA A 39 1.20 0.06 -10.33
CA ALA A 39 1.90 -0.35 -11.54
C ALA A 39 1.44 0.48 -12.75
N LEU A 40 2.39 1.12 -13.43
CA LEU A 40 2.17 1.85 -14.68
C LEU A 40 2.22 0.92 -15.90
N TYR A 41 2.95 -0.18 -15.80
CA TYR A 41 3.12 -1.18 -16.85
C TYR A 41 3.12 -2.58 -16.24
N ARG A 42 2.88 -3.60 -17.06
CA ARG A 42 3.15 -4.99 -16.68
C ARG A 42 4.66 -5.21 -16.48
N PHE A 43 5.01 -5.92 -15.43
CA PHE A 43 6.35 -6.46 -15.20
C PHE A 43 6.25 -7.96 -14.97
N VAL A 44 7.10 -8.73 -15.67
CA VAL A 44 7.17 -10.19 -15.54
C VAL A 44 8.54 -10.51 -14.95
N ALA A 45 8.55 -11.15 -13.79
CA ALA A 45 9.77 -11.59 -13.12
C ALA A 45 10.54 -12.56 -14.03
N GLU A 46 11.80 -12.26 -14.27
CA GLU A 46 12.74 -13.12 -15.02
C GLU A 46 13.73 -13.81 -14.07
N ASN A 47 13.98 -13.22 -12.89
CA ASN A 47 14.88 -13.76 -11.88
C ASN A 47 14.16 -14.11 -10.58
N ASP A 48 14.77 -15.02 -9.81
CA ASP A 48 14.29 -15.34 -8.46
C ASP A 48 14.38 -14.10 -7.55
N GLY A 49 13.31 -13.83 -6.81
CA GLY A 49 13.19 -12.64 -5.95
C GLY A 49 12.58 -11.42 -6.64
N GLU A 50 12.30 -11.44 -7.94
CA GLU A 50 11.56 -10.37 -8.62
C GLU A 50 10.03 -10.56 -8.47
N LEU A 51 9.29 -9.45 -8.39
CA LEU A 51 7.83 -9.49 -8.21
C LEU A 51 7.10 -9.25 -9.54
N SER A 52 6.32 -10.23 -10.02
CA SER A 52 5.48 -10.05 -11.21
C SER A 52 4.18 -9.29 -10.88
N PHE A 53 3.79 -8.37 -11.76
CA PHE A 53 2.51 -7.64 -11.64
C PHE A 53 1.99 -7.14 -12.99
N LYS A 54 0.72 -6.76 -13.04
CA LYS A 54 0.05 -6.19 -14.21
C LYS A 54 -0.08 -4.68 -14.07
N GLU A 55 -0.25 -4.00 -15.19
CA GLU A 55 -0.62 -2.59 -15.20
C GLU A 55 -1.90 -2.37 -14.37
N GLY A 56 -1.88 -1.36 -13.51
CA GLY A 56 -2.99 -1.01 -12.62
C GLY A 56 -2.98 -1.70 -11.26
N ASP A 57 -2.15 -2.72 -11.06
CA ASP A 57 -2.02 -3.41 -9.77
C ASP A 57 -1.53 -2.45 -8.68
N LEU A 58 -2.05 -2.66 -7.46
CA LEU A 58 -1.60 -1.94 -6.26
C LEU A 58 -0.62 -2.81 -5.50
N ILE A 59 0.59 -2.29 -5.32
CA ILE A 59 1.69 -2.99 -4.65
C ILE A 59 2.00 -2.26 -3.36
N ILE A 60 2.09 -3.01 -2.27
CA ILE A 60 2.52 -2.51 -0.97
C ILE A 60 4.03 -2.33 -1.04
N LEU A 61 4.52 -1.12 -0.82
CA LEU A 61 5.96 -0.87 -0.77
C LEU A 61 6.49 -1.28 0.61
N THR A 62 7.48 -2.16 0.65
CA THR A 62 8.10 -2.63 1.90
C THR A 62 9.46 -1.99 2.12
N ASN A 63 10.24 -1.77 1.05
CA ASN A 63 11.56 -1.19 1.13
C ASN A 63 12.00 -0.55 -0.20
N GLN A 64 13.01 0.33 -0.14
CA GLN A 64 13.76 0.79 -1.31
C GLN A 64 15.14 0.16 -1.26
N ILE A 65 15.47 -0.64 -2.28
CA ILE A 65 16.76 -1.32 -2.34
C ILE A 65 17.85 -0.33 -2.78
N ASP A 66 17.56 0.46 -3.81
CA ASP A 66 18.43 1.48 -4.36
C ASP A 66 17.63 2.50 -5.21
N ASP A 67 18.31 3.35 -5.99
CA ASP A 67 17.70 4.37 -6.86
C ASP A 67 16.91 3.80 -8.06
N ASN A 68 16.97 2.49 -8.29
CA ASN A 68 16.37 1.81 -9.41
C ASN A 68 15.35 0.75 -9.00
N TRP A 69 15.42 0.21 -7.78
CA TRP A 69 14.62 -0.92 -7.32
C TRP A 69 13.85 -0.66 -6.03
N TYR A 70 12.54 -0.97 -6.07
CA TYR A 70 11.72 -1.14 -4.87
C TYR A 70 11.56 -2.61 -4.54
N GLU A 71 11.34 -2.89 -3.26
CA GLU A 71 10.75 -4.13 -2.78
C GLU A 71 9.29 -3.88 -2.41
N GLY A 72 8.42 -4.81 -2.74
CA GLY A 72 7.04 -4.74 -2.32
C GLY A 72 6.35 -6.09 -2.28
N MET A 73 5.05 -6.04 -1.97
CA MET A 73 4.19 -7.20 -1.83
C MET A 73 2.85 -7.00 -2.52
N ILE A 74 2.39 -8.03 -3.23
CA ILE A 74 1.04 -8.11 -3.80
C ILE A 74 0.52 -9.54 -3.68
N SER A 75 -0.73 -9.71 -3.24
CA SER A 75 -1.39 -11.02 -3.12
C SER A 75 -0.61 -12.08 -2.32
N GLY A 76 0.22 -11.65 -1.36
CA GLY A 76 1.05 -12.52 -0.52
C GLY A 76 2.41 -12.88 -1.13
N GLU A 77 2.71 -12.44 -2.36
CA GLU A 77 4.01 -12.58 -2.99
C GLU A 77 4.82 -11.31 -2.77
N SER A 78 6.11 -11.46 -2.44
CA SER A 78 7.04 -10.35 -2.24
C SER A 78 8.22 -10.45 -3.19
N GLY A 79 8.73 -9.31 -3.63
CA GLY A 79 9.92 -9.27 -4.46
C GLY A 79 10.28 -7.87 -4.92
N PHE A 80 11.35 -7.78 -5.70
CA PHE A 80 11.89 -6.53 -6.21
C PHE A 80 11.33 -6.20 -7.59
N PHE A 81 11.20 -4.91 -7.88
CA PHE A 81 10.79 -4.42 -9.18
C PHE A 81 11.32 -3.01 -9.47
N PRO A 82 11.46 -2.64 -10.75
CA PRO A 82 12.01 -1.35 -11.14
C PRO A 82 11.08 -0.19 -10.76
N ILE A 83 11.65 0.85 -10.15
CA ILE A 83 10.94 2.07 -9.75
C ILE A 83 10.24 2.74 -10.96
N SER A 84 10.86 2.66 -12.15
CA SER A 84 10.32 3.25 -13.38
C SER A 84 9.02 2.61 -13.88
N TYR A 85 8.64 1.44 -13.36
CA TYR A 85 7.42 0.72 -13.74
C TYR A 85 6.22 1.07 -12.86
N VAL A 86 6.42 1.89 -11.83
CA VAL A 86 5.38 2.20 -10.85
C VAL A 86 5.25 3.70 -10.61
N ASN A 87 4.06 4.10 -10.18
CA ASN A 87 3.80 5.43 -9.66
C ASN A 87 3.54 5.33 -8.16
N VAL A 88 4.46 5.85 -7.36
CA VAL A 88 4.34 5.90 -5.90
C VAL A 88 3.11 6.72 -5.51
N LEU A 89 2.21 6.12 -4.74
CA LEU A 89 1.00 6.77 -4.21
C LEU A 89 1.23 7.24 -2.78
N VAL A 90 1.84 6.37 -1.97
CA VAL A 90 2.27 6.68 -0.61
C VAL A 90 3.75 6.29 -0.52
N PRO A 91 4.66 7.25 -0.29
CA PRO A 91 6.09 6.96 -0.23
C PRO A 91 6.45 6.17 1.03
N LEU A 92 7.59 5.46 0.98
CA LEU A 92 8.18 4.87 2.17
C LEU A 92 8.54 5.96 3.20
N PRO A 93 8.39 5.68 4.50
CA PRO A 93 8.86 6.60 5.55
C PRO A 93 10.38 6.78 5.43
N GLN A 94 10.84 8.02 5.63
CA GLN A 94 12.27 8.39 5.64
C GLN A 94 12.94 8.07 6.98
#